data_AF-A0A959PU90-F1
#
_entry.id   AF-A0A959PU90-F1
#
_cell.length_a   1.000
_cell.length_b   1.000
_cell.length_c   1.000
_cell.angle_alpha   90.00
_cell.angle_beta   90.00
_cell.angle_gamma   90.00
#
_symmetry.space_group_name_H-M   'P 1'
#
loop_
_entity.id
_entity.type
_entity.pdbx_description
1 polymer ?
#
loop_
_entity_poly.entity_id
_entity_poly.type
_entity_poly.pdbx_seq_one_letter_code
_entity_poly.pdbx_strand_id
1 'polypeptide(L)'
;MSMLLNQCSPAPRPTDIVPIDQTRFSRQLPQDAVTLRWQRLLNLTCREILNVWRYADDGPEVHGDFLDYGYLENNTKSGEFGPETKGGIRPAAQNAYTIAVAIFTGAYEESITGVPIGEALDFSLTIVKSLAQDHLSNGGIGHPWGDQWQSAQWASKTAVTGWLLWDHLSPSDRTSVAKMMVSEADRFIDLQAPAANGNYKMNTHAEENGWDATGIQTACAMLFRHPNRNLWMDKLYEYRLTALATPADSLNHKLMRGRKVSEWITGYNIDSLGGLGNHQAYPHPDYMAAPLRHTIEGSLFFKLADLDIPEVNSFNCHLIYNNFCNYNWNDSSTIFREDGTIYWPIDIESDRRFEFQTFGIIDLGAQVLGYDLDPHPLGAYYEEKHTEKALEMQLTGFTAASAYLWRWLNFQEN
;
A
#
# COMPACT_ATOMS: atom_id res chain seq x y z
N MET A 1 2.37 -39.31 29.49
CA MET A 1 2.70 -38.57 30.72
C MET A 1 2.36 -37.12 30.44
N SER A 2 1.10 -36.78 30.69
CA SER A 2 0.47 -35.48 30.41
C SER A 2 0.52 -34.66 31.69
N MET A 3 1.06 -33.44 31.60
CA MET A 3 0.75 -32.25 32.40
C MET A 3 1.89 -31.25 32.16
N LEU A 4 1.76 -30.42 31.13
CA LEU A 4 2.44 -29.13 31.09
C LEU A 4 1.36 -28.06 31.20
N LEU A 5 1.34 -27.48 32.40
CA LEU A 5 0.75 -26.23 32.83
C LEU A 5 0.14 -25.38 31.70
N ASN A 6 -1.20 -25.29 31.72
CA ASN A 6 -1.92 -24.11 31.24
C ASN A 6 -1.44 -22.91 32.07
N GLN A 7 -0.37 -22.25 31.64
CA GLN A 7 -0.16 -20.87 32.01
C GLN A 7 -1.19 -20.07 31.20
N CYS A 8 -2.20 -19.52 31.88
CA CYS A 8 -3.05 -18.49 31.27
C CYS A 8 -2.13 -17.41 30.71
N SER A 9 -2.12 -17.26 29.38
CA SER A 9 -1.49 -16.11 28.75
C SER A 9 -1.99 -14.84 29.45
N PRO A 10 -1.10 -13.88 29.79
CA PRO A 10 -1.52 -12.64 30.42
C PRO A 10 -2.59 -11.95 29.55
N ALA A 11 -3.53 -11.26 30.20
CA ALA A 11 -4.57 -10.53 29.49
C ALA A 11 -3.91 -9.53 28.50
N PRO A 12 -4.42 -9.39 27.26
CA PRO A 12 -3.81 -8.49 26.28
C PRO A 12 -3.81 -7.05 26.79
N ARG A 13 -2.68 -6.37 26.66
CA ARG A 13 -2.54 -4.95 27.03
C ARG A 13 -3.24 -4.07 25.99
N PRO A 14 -3.67 -2.84 26.37
CA PRO A 14 -4.25 -1.89 25.41
C PRO A 14 -3.35 -1.57 24.22
N THR A 15 -2.03 -1.68 24.40
CA THR A 15 -1.02 -1.40 23.37
C THR A 15 -0.63 -2.62 22.54
N ASP A 16 -1.20 -3.79 22.81
CA ASP A 16 -0.86 -4.99 22.06
C ASP A 16 -1.61 -4.99 20.72
N ILE A 17 -0.91 -5.41 19.66
CA ILE A 17 -1.53 -5.73 18.37
C ILE A 17 -2.50 -6.90 18.59
N VAL A 18 -3.70 -6.77 18.03
CA VAL A 18 -4.69 -7.86 17.97
C VAL A 18 -4.32 -8.77 16.80
N PRO A 19 -3.95 -10.05 17.04
CA PRO A 19 -3.58 -10.97 15.96
C PRO A 19 -4.75 -11.22 15.00
N ILE A 20 -4.43 -11.53 13.73
CA ILE A 20 -5.44 -11.97 12.77
C ILE A 20 -5.98 -13.33 13.23
N ASP A 21 -7.30 -13.47 13.24
CA ASP A 21 -7.93 -14.78 13.44
C ASP A 21 -7.77 -15.63 12.17
N GLN A 22 -6.70 -16.43 12.13
CA GLN A 22 -6.38 -17.32 11.01
C GLN A 22 -7.47 -18.36 10.73
N THR A 23 -8.32 -18.70 11.70
CA THR A 23 -9.39 -19.68 11.49
C THR A 23 -10.42 -19.21 10.46
N ARG A 24 -10.47 -17.90 10.19
CA ARG A 24 -11.34 -17.30 9.17
C ARG A 24 -10.81 -17.49 7.74
N PHE A 25 -9.54 -17.84 7.59
CA PHE A 25 -8.86 -18.04 6.31
C PHE A 25 -8.70 -19.53 5.95
N SER A 26 -9.59 -20.39 6.46
CA SER A 26 -9.51 -21.84 6.27
C SER A 26 -10.11 -22.34 4.94
N ARG A 27 -10.62 -21.44 4.08
CA ARG A 27 -11.20 -21.81 2.79
C ARG A 27 -10.11 -22.05 1.76
N GLN A 28 -10.33 -23.02 0.88
CA GLN A 28 -9.49 -23.16 -0.30
C GLN A 28 -9.55 -21.89 -1.14
N LEU A 29 -8.41 -21.53 -1.72
CA LEU A 29 -8.34 -20.42 -2.67
C LEU A 29 -9.33 -20.64 -3.81
N PRO A 30 -10.12 -19.62 -4.18
CA PRO A 30 -11.00 -19.72 -5.34
C PRO A 30 -10.23 -20.12 -6.60
N GLN A 31 -10.91 -20.80 -7.52
CA GLN A 31 -10.33 -21.33 -8.76
C GLN A 31 -10.92 -20.63 -10.00
N ASP A 32 -11.56 -19.47 -9.80
CA ASP A 32 -12.05 -18.64 -10.90
C ASP A 32 -10.88 -17.94 -11.62
N ALA A 33 -11.15 -17.45 -12.84
CA ALA A 33 -10.13 -16.88 -13.71
C ALA A 33 -9.42 -15.67 -13.10
N VAL A 34 -10.14 -14.80 -12.38
CA VAL A 34 -9.56 -13.62 -11.72
C VAL A 34 -8.56 -14.08 -10.67
N THR A 35 -8.97 -14.99 -9.79
CA THR A 35 -8.11 -15.52 -8.73
C THR A 35 -6.86 -16.20 -9.29
N LEU A 36 -6.99 -17.03 -10.34
CA LEU A 36 -5.86 -17.70 -10.96
C LEU A 36 -4.88 -16.72 -11.64
N ARG A 37 -5.38 -15.65 -12.28
CA ARG A 37 -4.52 -14.59 -12.86
C ARG A 37 -3.70 -13.88 -11.77
N TRP A 38 -4.34 -13.46 -10.69
CA TRP A 38 -3.65 -12.77 -9.58
C TRP A 38 -2.66 -13.68 -8.85
N GLN A 39 -3.00 -14.96 -8.63
CA GLN A 39 -2.06 -15.94 -8.08
C GLN A 39 -0.81 -16.08 -8.96
N ARG A 40 -1.00 -16.13 -10.28
CA ARG A 40 0.12 -16.22 -11.21
C ARG A 40 1.00 -14.98 -11.17
N LEU A 41 0.42 -13.78 -11.20
CA LEU A 41 1.14 -12.50 -11.06
C LEU A 41 1.91 -12.44 -9.73
N LEU A 42 1.27 -12.83 -8.63
CA LEU A 42 1.87 -12.83 -7.30
C LEU A 42 3.09 -13.76 -7.23
N ASN A 43 3.00 -14.97 -7.76
CA ASN A 43 4.10 -15.93 -7.75
C ASN A 43 5.25 -15.53 -8.68
N LEU A 44 4.96 -14.97 -9.86
CA LEU A 44 6.00 -14.43 -10.75
C LEU A 44 6.71 -13.24 -10.09
N THR A 45 5.97 -12.38 -9.37
CA THR A 45 6.54 -11.29 -8.57
C THR A 45 7.44 -11.84 -7.47
N CYS A 46 6.99 -12.86 -6.72
CA CYS A 46 7.81 -13.53 -5.70
C CYS A 46 9.08 -14.15 -6.31
N ARG A 47 9.00 -14.75 -7.49
CA ARG A 47 10.16 -15.28 -8.22
C ARG A 47 11.21 -14.20 -8.46
N GLU A 48 10.80 -13.05 -9.00
CA GLU A 48 11.72 -11.93 -9.25
C GLU A 48 12.34 -11.38 -7.95
N ILE A 49 11.53 -11.25 -6.89
CA ILE A 49 12.01 -10.78 -5.59
C ILE A 49 13.10 -11.73 -5.05
N LEU A 50 12.79 -13.03 -5.02
CA LEU A 50 13.62 -14.04 -4.35
C LEU A 50 14.87 -14.43 -5.15
N ASN A 51 14.84 -14.32 -6.48
CA ASN A 51 15.95 -14.74 -7.35
C ASN A 51 16.73 -13.58 -7.98
N VAL A 52 16.18 -12.37 -8.02
CA VAL A 52 16.83 -11.21 -8.66
C VAL A 52 17.06 -10.10 -7.66
N TRP A 53 16.00 -9.56 -7.05
CA TRP A 53 16.13 -8.41 -6.14
C TRP A 53 16.97 -8.73 -4.91
N ARG A 54 16.74 -9.89 -4.28
CA ARG A 54 17.47 -10.36 -3.09
C ARG A 54 18.99 -10.41 -3.27
N TYR A 55 19.46 -10.60 -4.51
CA TYR A 55 20.87 -10.76 -4.84
C TYR A 55 21.44 -9.58 -5.62
N ALA A 56 20.77 -8.42 -5.61
CA ALA A 56 21.29 -7.22 -6.24
C ALA A 56 22.54 -6.67 -5.51
N ASP A 57 23.46 -6.07 -6.26
CA ASP A 57 24.76 -5.60 -5.76
C ASP A 57 24.66 -4.45 -4.72
N ASP A 58 23.51 -3.79 -4.61
CA ASP A 58 23.20 -2.66 -3.73
C ASP A 58 22.30 -3.05 -2.54
N GLY A 59 22.52 -4.25 -1.98
CA GLY A 59 21.79 -4.78 -0.82
C GLY A 59 22.08 -4.06 0.51
N PRO A 60 21.28 -4.34 1.57
CA PRO A 60 21.43 -3.74 2.89
C PRO A 60 22.73 -4.16 3.59
N GLU A 61 23.19 -3.35 4.55
CA GLU A 61 24.29 -3.74 5.42
C GLU A 61 23.83 -4.79 6.44
N VAL A 62 24.70 -5.75 6.77
CA VAL A 62 24.40 -6.78 7.77
C VAL A 62 24.90 -6.34 9.14
N HIS A 63 23.99 -6.19 10.10
CA HIS A 63 24.26 -5.83 11.49
C HIS A 63 23.84 -6.96 12.43
N GLY A 64 24.74 -7.92 12.63
CA GLY A 64 24.45 -9.14 13.38
C GLY A 64 23.38 -9.97 12.68
N ASP A 65 22.25 -10.19 13.34
CA ASP A 65 21.10 -10.93 12.79
C ASP A 65 20.12 -10.04 12.00
N PHE A 66 20.43 -8.75 11.86
CA PHE A 66 19.57 -7.76 11.21
C PHE A 66 20.18 -7.17 9.94
N LEU A 67 19.33 -6.56 9.12
CA LEU A 67 19.65 -5.87 7.87
C LEU A 67 19.35 -4.37 8.00
N ASP A 68 20.36 -3.52 7.87
CA ASP A 68 20.22 -2.06 7.87
C ASP A 68 19.95 -1.57 6.44
N TYR A 69 18.72 -1.08 6.23
CA TYR A 69 18.24 -0.49 4.98
C TYR A 69 18.35 1.05 4.99
N GLY A 70 18.63 1.67 6.15
CA GLY A 70 18.64 3.12 6.34
C GLY A 70 19.92 3.80 5.84
N TYR A 71 21.00 3.05 5.61
CA TYR A 71 22.23 3.61 5.02
C TYR A 71 21.98 4.26 3.64
N LEU A 72 21.00 3.75 2.88
CA LEU A 72 20.67 4.26 1.55
C LEU A 72 19.82 5.55 1.56
N GLU A 73 19.35 6.01 2.72
CA GLU A 73 18.71 7.33 2.86
C GLU A 73 19.71 8.48 2.97
N ASN A 74 20.88 8.24 3.57
CA ASN A 74 21.77 9.32 4.00
C ASN A 74 22.85 9.73 2.98
N ASN A 75 22.93 9.06 1.82
CA ASN A 75 23.97 9.30 0.81
C ASN A 75 23.45 10.08 -0.43
N THR A 76 22.57 11.06 -0.20
CA THR A 76 21.88 11.87 -1.23
C THR A 76 22.77 12.86 -2.01
N LYS A 77 24.10 12.70 -2.00
CA LYS A 77 25.00 13.62 -2.74
C LYS A 77 25.01 13.41 -4.26
N SER A 78 24.36 12.38 -4.80
CA SER A 78 24.34 12.12 -6.25
C SER A 78 22.95 11.96 -6.89
N GLY A 79 21.84 12.09 -6.15
CA GLY A 79 20.50 11.90 -6.73
C GLY A 79 20.21 10.47 -7.21
N GLU A 80 21.08 9.50 -6.90
CA GLU A 80 20.93 8.09 -7.30
C GLU A 80 20.60 7.16 -6.11
N PHE A 81 20.76 7.64 -4.86
CA PHE A 81 20.52 6.84 -3.66
C PHE A 81 19.56 7.52 -2.67
N GLY A 82 18.42 6.86 -2.39
CA GLY A 82 17.36 7.27 -1.47
C GLY A 82 16.57 6.05 -0.98
N PRO A 83 15.49 6.23 -0.18
CA PRO A 83 14.68 5.12 0.35
C PRO A 83 14.01 4.25 -0.74
N GLU A 84 14.01 4.80 -1.96
CA GLU A 84 13.51 4.30 -3.23
C GLU A 84 14.62 3.60 -4.06
N THR A 85 15.70 3.12 -3.44
CA THR A 85 16.73 2.32 -4.13
C THR A 85 16.49 0.85 -3.88
N LYS A 86 17.11 -0.06 -4.65
CA LYS A 86 16.86 -1.51 -4.47
C LYS A 86 17.11 -1.97 -3.03
N GLY A 87 18.17 -1.51 -2.38
CA GLY A 87 18.43 -1.82 -0.96
C GLY A 87 17.77 -0.88 0.04
N GLY A 88 16.78 -0.07 -0.38
CA GLY A 88 16.11 0.92 0.46
C GLY A 88 14.93 0.33 1.25
N ILE A 89 14.44 1.11 2.21
CA ILE A 89 13.37 0.71 3.13
C ILE A 89 12.07 0.38 2.39
N ARG A 90 11.70 1.18 1.37
CA ARG A 90 10.45 1.00 0.63
C ARG A 90 10.40 -0.34 -0.12
N PRO A 91 11.36 -0.68 -1.00
CA PRO A 91 11.35 -1.97 -1.66
C PRO A 91 11.40 -3.12 -0.69
N ALA A 92 12.20 -3.01 0.38
CA ALA A 92 12.29 -4.06 1.39
C ALA A 92 10.92 -4.33 2.03
N ALA A 93 10.24 -3.28 2.51
CA ALA A 93 8.94 -3.39 3.15
C ALA A 93 7.86 -3.96 2.21
N GLN A 94 7.83 -3.50 0.96
CA GLN A 94 6.88 -3.98 -0.04
C GLN A 94 7.16 -5.41 -0.51
N ASN A 95 8.43 -5.80 -0.67
CA ASN A 95 8.83 -7.15 -1.07
C ASN A 95 8.51 -8.17 0.03
N ALA A 96 8.80 -7.83 1.28
CA ALA A 96 8.45 -8.65 2.42
C ALA A 96 6.93 -8.87 2.48
N TYR A 97 6.14 -7.79 2.28
CA TYR A 97 4.68 -7.84 2.22
C TYR A 97 4.17 -8.76 1.10
N THR A 98 4.70 -8.63 -0.11
CA THR A 98 4.33 -9.48 -1.26
C THR A 98 4.53 -10.97 -0.96
N ILE A 99 5.71 -11.33 -0.42
CA ILE A 99 6.01 -12.72 -0.04
C ILE A 99 5.05 -13.18 1.07
N ALA A 100 4.82 -12.35 2.09
CA ALA A 100 3.95 -12.71 3.21
C ALA A 100 2.49 -12.89 2.79
N VAL A 101 1.97 -12.09 1.84
CA VAL A 101 0.64 -12.29 1.26
C VAL A 101 0.56 -13.66 0.60
N ALA A 102 1.52 -14.00 -0.28
CA ALA A 102 1.53 -15.29 -0.96
C ALA A 102 1.54 -16.48 0.02
N ILE A 103 2.35 -16.39 1.07
CA ILE A 103 2.45 -17.43 2.11
C ILE A 103 1.17 -17.50 2.94
N PHE A 104 0.70 -16.37 3.46
CA PHE A 104 -0.46 -16.30 4.35
C PHE A 104 -1.74 -16.79 3.69
N THR A 105 -1.95 -16.45 2.41
CA THR A 105 -3.15 -16.90 1.68
C THR A 105 -3.03 -18.34 1.18
N GLY A 106 -1.87 -18.99 1.32
CA GLY A 106 -1.59 -20.31 0.74
C GLY A 106 -1.45 -20.28 -0.79
N ALA A 107 -1.18 -19.10 -1.37
CA ALA A 107 -1.04 -18.92 -2.82
C ALA A 107 0.38 -19.16 -3.31
N TYR A 108 1.37 -19.28 -2.41
CA TYR A 108 2.77 -19.46 -2.76
C TYR A 108 3.03 -20.82 -3.45
N GLU A 109 3.63 -20.78 -4.63
CA GLU A 109 3.93 -21.96 -5.45
C GLU A 109 5.44 -22.09 -5.70
N GLU A 110 6.09 -23.03 -4.99
CA GLU A 110 7.53 -23.33 -5.14
C GLU A 110 7.91 -23.69 -6.58
N SER A 111 7.00 -24.31 -7.34
CA SER A 111 7.19 -24.68 -8.75
C SER A 111 7.33 -23.47 -9.69
N ILE A 112 6.80 -22.31 -9.28
CA ILE A 112 6.88 -21.05 -10.04
C ILE A 112 8.06 -20.21 -9.53
N THR A 113 8.18 -20.07 -8.21
CA THR A 113 9.22 -19.22 -7.60
C THR A 113 10.60 -19.85 -7.68
N GLY A 114 10.70 -21.17 -7.76
CA GLY A 114 11.96 -21.91 -7.71
C GLY A 114 12.63 -21.89 -6.32
N VAL A 115 11.96 -21.36 -5.30
CA VAL A 115 12.50 -21.16 -3.95
C VAL A 115 11.58 -21.82 -2.92
N PRO A 116 12.09 -22.68 -2.02
CA PRO A 116 11.28 -23.31 -0.98
C PRO A 116 10.54 -22.30 -0.10
N ILE A 117 9.32 -22.62 0.32
CA ILE A 117 8.47 -21.73 1.12
C ILE A 117 9.12 -21.34 2.45
N GLY A 118 9.87 -22.25 3.08
CA GLY A 118 10.61 -21.98 4.31
C GLY A 118 11.69 -20.91 4.13
N GLU A 119 12.39 -20.93 2.99
CA GLU A 119 13.41 -19.93 2.68
C GLU A 119 12.79 -18.56 2.39
N ALA A 120 11.67 -18.52 1.65
CA ALA A 120 10.93 -17.29 1.40
C ALA A 120 10.35 -16.69 2.70
N LEU A 121 9.85 -17.54 3.60
CA LEU A 121 9.38 -17.16 4.93
C LEU A 121 10.50 -16.54 5.76
N ASP A 122 11.63 -17.22 5.89
CA ASP A 122 12.78 -16.74 6.68
C ASP A 122 13.31 -15.41 6.14
N PHE A 123 13.33 -15.25 4.81
CA PHE A 123 13.72 -13.98 4.19
C PHE A 123 12.74 -12.85 4.54
N SER A 124 11.43 -13.05 4.37
CA SER A 124 10.43 -12.04 4.73
C SER A 124 10.46 -11.69 6.22
N LEU A 125 10.63 -12.68 7.11
CA LEU A 125 10.78 -12.47 8.55
C LEU A 125 12.03 -11.65 8.89
N THR A 126 13.16 -11.92 8.22
CA THR A 126 14.40 -11.18 8.43
C THR A 126 14.21 -9.70 8.11
N ILE A 127 13.55 -9.38 6.98
CA ILE A 127 13.25 -8.00 6.60
C ILE A 127 12.37 -7.31 7.65
N VAL A 128 11.25 -7.93 8.03
CA VAL A 128 10.30 -7.33 9.00
C VAL A 128 10.96 -7.05 10.34
N LYS A 129 11.72 -8.01 10.87
CA LYS A 129 12.42 -7.85 12.14
C LYS A 129 13.45 -6.74 12.07
N SER A 130 14.18 -6.66 10.96
CA SER A 130 15.20 -5.64 10.75
C SER A 130 14.60 -4.25 10.64
N LEU A 131 13.60 -4.05 9.77
CA LEU A 131 12.93 -2.75 9.62
C LEU A 131 12.26 -2.30 10.92
N ALA A 132 11.57 -3.21 11.63
CA ALA A 132 10.95 -2.86 12.90
C ALA A 132 12.00 -2.51 13.97
N GLN A 133 13.09 -3.25 14.08
CA GLN A 133 14.13 -2.99 15.07
C GLN A 133 14.95 -1.73 14.77
N ASP A 134 15.19 -1.44 13.48
CA ASP A 134 15.93 -0.26 13.05
C ASP A 134 15.11 1.04 13.14
N HIS A 135 13.79 0.96 13.28
CA HIS A 135 12.96 2.16 13.45
C HIS A 135 13.36 2.96 14.70
N LEU A 136 13.31 4.30 14.63
CA LEU A 136 13.70 5.24 15.69
C LEU A 136 13.06 4.92 17.06
N SER A 137 11.80 4.48 17.06
CA SER A 137 11.07 4.13 18.29
C SER A 137 11.58 2.86 19.00
N ASN A 138 12.44 2.07 18.35
CA ASN A 138 13.05 0.86 18.88
C ASN A 138 14.56 0.99 19.14
N GLY A 139 15.13 2.18 18.93
CA GLY A 139 16.52 2.52 19.24
C GLY A 139 17.51 2.38 18.10
N GLY A 140 17.09 1.82 16.95
CA GLY A 140 17.95 1.61 15.79
C GLY A 140 18.89 0.41 15.90
N ILE A 141 19.41 -0.04 14.76
CA ILE A 141 20.56 -0.96 14.70
C ILE A 141 21.78 -0.30 14.03
N GLY A 142 21.55 0.63 13.10
CA GLY A 142 22.60 1.36 12.41
C GLY A 142 22.13 2.76 12.03
N HIS A 143 21.42 2.87 10.90
CA HIS A 143 20.87 4.12 10.38
C HIS A 143 19.36 4.19 10.61
N PRO A 144 18.91 4.52 11.83
CA PRO A 144 17.51 4.40 12.16
C PRO A 144 16.62 5.32 11.35
N TRP A 145 15.46 4.80 10.95
CA TRP A 145 14.47 5.47 10.11
C TRP A 145 13.16 5.72 10.88
N GLY A 146 12.31 6.60 10.35
CA GLY A 146 10.99 6.94 10.90
C GLY A 146 10.77 8.44 10.95
N ASP A 147 9.54 8.85 11.27
CA ASP A 147 9.19 10.27 11.46
C ASP A 147 9.48 11.16 10.24
N GLN A 148 9.17 10.67 9.02
CA GLN A 148 9.48 11.38 7.77
C GLN A 148 8.42 11.19 6.67
N TRP A 149 8.69 11.79 5.51
CA TRP A 149 7.74 12.04 4.40
C TRP A 149 6.98 10.81 3.86
N GLN A 150 7.52 9.60 3.98
CA GLN A 150 6.84 8.37 3.52
C GLN A 150 6.88 7.23 4.54
N SER A 151 7.46 7.47 5.72
CA SER A 151 7.72 6.41 6.70
C SER A 151 6.44 5.71 7.18
N ALA A 152 5.31 6.41 7.22
CA ALA A 152 4.01 5.85 7.58
C ALA A 152 3.58 4.72 6.64
N GLN A 153 3.83 4.86 5.33
CA GLN A 153 3.52 3.84 4.34
C GLN A 153 4.45 2.63 4.49
N TRP A 154 5.75 2.85 4.65
CA TRP A 154 6.71 1.77 4.80
C TRP A 154 6.48 1.00 6.10
N ALA A 155 6.21 1.71 7.20
CA ALA A 155 5.80 1.12 8.46
C ALA A 155 4.53 0.30 8.32
N SER A 156 3.53 0.79 7.56
CA SER A 156 2.32 0.03 7.26
C SER A 156 2.64 -1.31 6.58
N LYS A 157 3.48 -1.33 5.53
CA LYS A 157 3.83 -2.57 4.82
C LYS A 157 4.58 -3.52 5.74
N THR A 158 5.58 -3.02 6.48
CA THR A 158 6.35 -3.79 7.46
C THR A 158 5.44 -4.39 8.54
N ALA A 159 4.52 -3.60 9.09
CA ALA A 159 3.63 -4.03 10.15
C ALA A 159 2.60 -5.06 9.69
N VAL A 160 1.98 -4.86 8.52
CA VAL A 160 1.05 -5.86 7.97
C VAL A 160 1.78 -7.16 7.63
N THR A 161 3.01 -7.08 7.12
CA THR A 161 3.84 -8.28 6.92
C THR A 161 4.05 -9.04 8.22
N GLY A 162 4.44 -8.34 9.29
CA GLY A 162 4.56 -8.92 10.62
C GLY A 162 3.25 -9.46 11.17
N TRP A 163 2.11 -8.84 10.82
CA TRP A 163 0.78 -9.26 11.24
C TRP A 163 0.29 -10.53 10.52
N LEU A 164 0.61 -10.68 9.24
CA LEU A 164 0.35 -11.89 8.46
C LEU A 164 1.21 -13.06 8.96
N LEU A 165 2.47 -12.79 9.31
CA LEU A 165 3.43 -13.79 9.79
C LEU A 165 3.52 -13.85 11.33
N TRP A 166 2.47 -13.39 12.03
CA TRP A 166 2.51 -13.08 13.47
C TRP A 166 3.01 -14.25 14.32
N ASP A 167 2.59 -15.47 14.02
CA ASP A 167 2.93 -16.68 14.77
C ASP A 167 4.41 -17.09 14.66
N HIS A 168 5.13 -16.55 13.68
CA HIS A 168 6.57 -16.78 13.48
C HIS A 168 7.45 -15.70 14.12
N LEU A 169 6.86 -14.62 14.65
CA LEU A 169 7.58 -13.56 15.34
C LEU A 169 7.77 -13.87 16.82
N SER A 170 8.95 -13.54 17.35
CA SER A 170 9.21 -13.60 18.79
C SER A 170 8.42 -12.51 19.53
N PRO A 171 8.22 -12.64 20.86
CA PRO A 171 7.58 -11.58 21.64
C PRO A 171 8.28 -10.21 21.56
N SER A 172 9.60 -10.18 21.41
CA SER A 172 10.35 -8.94 21.20
C SER A 172 10.06 -8.33 19.83
N ASP A 173 10.09 -9.12 18.76
CA ASP A 173 9.82 -8.63 17.41
C ASP A 173 8.40 -8.06 17.30
N ARG A 174 7.41 -8.75 17.88
CA ARG A 174 6.02 -8.28 17.97
C ARG A 174 5.92 -6.95 18.70
N THR A 175 6.73 -6.75 19.74
CA THR A 175 6.79 -5.49 20.49
C THR A 175 7.40 -4.37 19.64
N SER A 176 8.47 -4.66 18.88
CA SER A 176 9.09 -3.69 17.99
C SER A 176 8.14 -3.23 16.88
N VAL A 177 7.41 -4.16 16.27
CA VAL A 177 6.37 -3.84 15.27
C VAL A 177 5.27 -2.94 15.88
N ALA A 178 4.79 -3.26 17.08
CA ALA A 178 3.78 -2.45 17.75
C ALA A 178 4.27 -1.02 18.04
N LYS A 179 5.49 -0.87 18.58
CA LYS A 179 6.09 0.45 18.87
C LYS A 179 6.33 1.28 17.62
N MET A 180 6.76 0.67 16.52
CA MET A 180 6.91 1.33 15.23
C MET A 180 5.57 1.92 14.76
N MET A 181 4.50 1.11 14.76
CA MET A 181 3.18 1.59 14.33
C MET A 181 2.57 2.64 15.25
N VAL A 182 2.75 2.53 16.56
CA VAL A 182 2.29 3.57 17.50
C VAL A 182 3.02 4.89 17.20
N SER A 183 4.34 4.86 17.03
CA SER A 183 5.15 6.05 16.73
C SER A 183 4.70 6.74 15.44
N GLU A 184 4.54 5.98 14.36
CA GLU A 184 4.13 6.52 13.06
C GLU A 184 2.69 7.04 13.05
N ALA A 185 1.77 6.39 13.78
CA ALA A 185 0.39 6.86 13.87
C ALA A 185 0.24 8.11 14.78
N ASP A 186 0.97 8.14 15.91
CA ASP A 186 0.92 9.27 16.85
C ASP A 186 1.47 10.56 16.25
N ARG A 187 2.42 10.47 15.32
CA ARG A 187 2.97 11.61 14.57
C ARG A 187 1.91 12.50 13.93
N PHE A 188 0.78 11.92 13.49
CA PHE A 188 -0.27 12.65 12.80
C PHE A 188 -1.30 13.31 13.71
N ILE A 189 -1.32 13.01 15.02
CA ILE A 189 -2.36 13.51 15.94
C ILE A 189 -2.44 15.04 15.92
N ASP A 190 -1.28 15.71 15.85
CA ASP A 190 -1.18 17.16 15.90
C ASP A 190 -0.88 17.81 14.53
N LEU A 191 -0.82 17.01 13.46
CA LEU A 191 -0.59 17.50 12.10
C LEU A 191 -1.92 17.77 11.39
N GLN A 192 -1.88 18.53 10.30
CA GLN A 192 -3.02 18.74 9.41
C GLN A 192 -2.75 18.10 8.06
N ALA A 193 -3.77 17.48 7.46
CA ALA A 193 -3.68 16.96 6.10
C ALA A 193 -3.38 18.12 5.13
N PRO A 194 -2.33 18.05 4.30
CA PRO A 194 -2.07 19.06 3.28
C PRO A 194 -3.16 19.09 2.21
N ALA A 195 -3.44 20.30 1.70
CA ALA A 195 -4.38 20.51 0.61
C ALA A 195 -3.87 21.50 -0.46
N ALA A 196 -4.08 21.19 -1.73
CA ALA A 196 -3.59 21.98 -2.86
C ALA A 196 -4.47 23.17 -3.23
N ASN A 197 -5.76 23.17 -2.85
CA ASN A 197 -6.67 24.32 -2.95
C ASN A 197 -6.64 25.07 -4.29
N GLY A 198 -6.75 24.33 -5.39
CA GLY A 198 -6.75 24.88 -6.75
C GLY A 198 -5.44 24.70 -7.51
N ASN A 199 -4.36 24.28 -6.83
CA ASN A 199 -3.10 23.90 -7.47
C ASN A 199 -3.08 22.44 -7.97
N TYR A 200 -4.25 21.92 -8.36
CA TYR A 200 -4.43 20.49 -8.68
C TYR A 200 -3.68 20.03 -9.94
N LYS A 201 -3.03 20.94 -10.68
CA LYS A 201 -2.23 20.64 -11.86
C LYS A 201 -0.74 20.45 -11.57
N MET A 202 -0.27 20.78 -10.36
CA MET A 202 1.15 20.83 -10.04
C MET A 202 1.56 19.73 -9.07
N ASN A 203 1.23 19.88 -7.79
CA ASN A 203 1.39 18.88 -6.74
C ASN A 203 0.13 18.97 -5.87
N THR A 204 -0.64 17.89 -5.85
CA THR A 204 -1.97 17.85 -5.22
C THR A 204 -1.93 17.42 -3.76
N HIS A 205 -0.84 16.82 -3.28
CA HIS A 205 -0.77 16.10 -2.00
C HIS A 205 -1.76 14.93 -1.84
N ALA A 206 -2.46 14.53 -2.92
CA ALA A 206 -3.45 13.46 -2.86
C ALA A 206 -2.80 12.10 -2.58
N GLU A 207 -1.63 11.86 -3.18
CA GLU A 207 -0.87 10.63 -3.00
C GLU A 207 -0.28 10.56 -1.59
N GLU A 208 0.39 11.61 -1.13
CA GLU A 208 1.00 11.66 0.20
C GLU A 208 -0.05 11.48 1.30
N ASN A 209 -1.21 12.12 1.15
CA ASN A 209 -2.33 11.90 2.06
C ASN A 209 -2.83 10.45 2.02
N GLY A 210 -2.77 9.79 0.86
CA GLY A 210 -3.09 8.37 0.72
C GLY A 210 -2.08 7.45 1.41
N TRP A 211 -0.78 7.75 1.31
CA TRP A 211 0.30 7.07 2.03
C TRP A 211 0.12 7.16 3.54
N ASP A 212 -0.05 8.38 4.03
CA ASP A 212 -0.22 8.68 5.46
C ASP A 212 -1.51 8.04 6.01
N ALA A 213 -2.62 8.18 5.28
CA ALA A 213 -3.88 7.55 5.66
C ALA A 213 -3.74 6.02 5.77
N THR A 214 -2.95 5.38 4.90
CA THR A 214 -2.72 3.93 4.96
C THR A 214 -1.99 3.52 6.24
N GLY A 215 -0.94 4.27 6.64
CA GLY A 215 -0.24 4.04 7.91
C GLY A 215 -1.16 4.19 9.13
N ILE A 216 -1.91 5.30 9.19
CA ILE A 216 -2.87 5.58 10.27
C ILE A 216 -3.94 4.47 10.34
N GLN A 217 -4.44 4.05 9.17
CA GLN A 217 -5.48 3.04 9.07
C GLN A 217 -4.99 1.66 9.55
N THR A 218 -3.76 1.28 9.19
CA THR A 218 -3.14 0.05 9.66
C THR A 218 -3.02 0.01 11.18
N ALA A 219 -2.60 1.12 11.80
CA ALA A 219 -2.59 1.24 13.26
C ALA A 219 -4.01 1.10 13.85
N CYS A 220 -5.02 1.73 13.25
CA CYS A 220 -6.40 1.61 13.70
C CYS A 220 -6.96 0.18 13.65
N ALA A 221 -6.51 -0.63 12.68
CA ALA A 221 -6.91 -2.02 12.52
C ALA A 221 -6.17 -2.94 13.51
N MET A 222 -4.83 -2.85 13.55
CA MET A 222 -3.98 -3.73 14.34
C MET A 222 -4.04 -3.44 15.84
N LEU A 223 -4.06 -2.15 16.22
CA LEU A 223 -4.00 -1.68 17.60
C LEU A 223 -5.40 -1.27 18.09
N PHE A 224 -6.38 -2.17 17.91
CA PHE A 224 -7.80 -1.88 18.12
C PHE A 224 -8.15 -1.35 19.54
N ARG A 225 -7.35 -1.73 20.55
CA ARG A 225 -7.58 -1.38 21.96
C ARG A 225 -6.75 -0.18 22.42
N HIS A 226 -5.97 0.43 21.53
CA HIS A 226 -5.06 1.51 21.90
C HIS A 226 -5.83 2.76 22.34
N PRO A 227 -5.42 3.46 23.41
CA PRO A 227 -6.07 4.67 23.87
C PRO A 227 -6.20 5.77 22.81
N ASN A 228 -5.19 5.89 21.92
CA ASN A 228 -5.18 6.89 20.84
C ASN A 228 -6.00 6.47 19.61
N ARG A 229 -6.60 5.27 19.57
CA ARG A 229 -7.27 4.77 18.36
C ARG A 229 -8.36 5.73 17.86
N ASN A 230 -9.11 6.37 18.75
CA ASN A 230 -10.12 7.33 18.31
C ASN A 230 -9.51 8.58 17.67
N LEU A 231 -8.36 9.05 18.17
CA LEU A 231 -7.61 10.16 17.56
C LEU A 231 -7.09 9.76 16.18
N TRP A 232 -6.49 8.58 16.06
CA TRP A 232 -6.04 8.04 14.77
C TRP A 232 -7.21 7.87 13.78
N MET A 233 -8.37 7.40 14.23
CA MET A 233 -9.56 7.31 13.38
C MET A 233 -10.04 8.68 12.89
N ASP A 234 -9.95 9.71 13.73
CA ASP A 234 -10.29 11.07 13.31
C ASP A 234 -9.27 11.60 12.29
N LYS A 235 -7.97 11.32 12.48
CA LYS A 235 -6.92 11.65 11.50
C LYS A 235 -7.08 10.89 10.18
N LEU A 236 -7.47 9.62 10.23
CA LEU A 236 -7.81 8.85 9.04
C LEU A 236 -8.91 9.54 8.23
N TYR A 237 -9.97 10.04 8.89
CA TYR A 237 -11.05 10.73 8.19
C TYR A 237 -10.56 12.05 7.58
N GLU A 238 -9.79 12.84 8.31
CA GLU A 238 -9.21 14.09 7.80
C GLU A 238 -8.31 13.86 6.56
N TYR A 239 -7.31 12.98 6.67
CA TYR A 239 -6.36 12.72 5.59
C TYR A 239 -7.04 12.07 4.38
N ARG A 240 -7.90 11.07 4.61
CA ARG A 240 -8.57 10.37 3.51
C ARG A 240 -9.57 11.26 2.78
N LEU A 241 -10.38 12.04 3.51
CA LEU A 241 -11.32 12.96 2.88
C LEU A 241 -10.58 14.03 2.11
N THR A 242 -9.53 14.64 2.68
CA THR A 242 -8.75 15.68 2.02
C THR A 242 -8.06 15.18 0.76
N ALA A 243 -7.50 13.96 0.77
CA ALA A 243 -6.87 13.34 -0.41
C ALA A 243 -7.79 13.29 -1.63
N LEU A 244 -9.09 13.06 -1.41
CA LEU A 244 -10.09 12.82 -2.45
C LEU A 244 -11.17 13.91 -2.50
N ALA A 245 -10.94 15.06 -1.83
CA ALA A 245 -11.90 16.16 -1.80
C ALA A 245 -11.85 16.98 -3.09
N THR A 246 -13.04 17.34 -3.58
CA THR A 246 -13.26 18.29 -4.67
C THR A 246 -13.56 19.69 -4.12
N PRO A 247 -13.54 20.76 -4.94
CA PRO A 247 -13.97 22.09 -4.48
C PRO A 247 -15.38 22.11 -3.87
N ALA A 248 -16.29 21.28 -4.39
CA ALA A 248 -17.67 21.19 -3.89
C ALA A 248 -17.75 20.63 -2.46
N ASP A 249 -16.76 19.83 -2.04
CA ASP A 249 -16.74 19.21 -0.72
C ASP A 249 -16.53 20.21 0.43
N SER A 250 -16.06 21.43 0.11
CA SER A 250 -15.98 22.56 1.05
C SER A 250 -17.35 23.01 1.55
N LEU A 251 -18.43 22.62 0.85
CA LEU A 251 -19.82 22.91 1.22
C LEU A 251 -20.61 21.62 1.52
N ASN A 252 -19.95 20.47 1.60
CA ASN A 252 -20.60 19.18 1.75
C ASN A 252 -21.04 18.94 3.20
N HIS A 253 -22.35 18.93 3.40
CA HIS A 253 -23.00 18.73 4.70
C HIS A 253 -23.29 17.26 5.05
N LYS A 254 -22.88 16.30 4.22
CA LYS A 254 -22.97 14.87 4.56
C LYS A 254 -22.22 14.64 5.87
N LEU A 255 -22.88 13.99 6.82
CA LEU A 255 -22.27 13.63 8.10
C LEU A 255 -21.46 12.35 7.95
N MET A 256 -20.23 12.38 8.46
CA MET A 256 -19.34 11.25 8.59
C MET A 256 -18.78 11.26 10.00
N ARG A 257 -18.98 10.16 10.76
CA ARG A 257 -18.68 10.12 12.21
C ARG A 257 -19.22 11.33 13.00
N GLY A 258 -20.43 11.80 12.65
CA GLY A 258 -21.12 12.88 13.37
C GLY A 258 -20.64 14.31 13.05
N ARG A 259 -19.72 14.49 12.10
CA ARG A 259 -19.20 15.78 11.66
C ARG A 259 -19.38 15.92 10.13
N LYS A 260 -19.63 17.12 9.61
CA LYS A 260 -19.82 17.31 8.17
C LYS A 260 -18.51 17.08 7.42
N VAL A 261 -18.57 16.61 6.18
CA VAL A 261 -17.39 16.50 5.30
C VAL A 261 -16.63 17.83 5.23
N SER A 262 -17.32 18.96 5.07
CA SER A 262 -16.72 20.30 5.06
C SER A 262 -15.97 20.70 6.35
N GLU A 263 -16.24 20.01 7.46
CA GLU A 263 -15.60 20.25 8.77
C GLU A 263 -14.45 19.24 9.03
N TRP A 264 -14.28 18.25 8.16
CA TRP A 264 -13.15 17.32 8.19
C TRP A 264 -12.03 17.78 7.27
N ILE A 265 -12.36 18.22 6.06
CA ILE A 265 -11.34 18.52 5.04
C ILE A 265 -10.60 19.82 5.36
N THR A 266 -9.30 19.85 5.07
CA THR A 266 -8.46 21.07 5.17
C THR A 266 -8.44 21.86 3.86
N GLY A 267 -9.02 21.28 2.81
CA GLY A 267 -9.09 21.81 1.46
C GLY A 267 -9.45 20.70 0.47
N TYR A 268 -9.06 20.88 -0.80
CA TYR A 268 -9.34 19.91 -1.86
C TYR A 268 -8.11 19.64 -2.74
N ASN A 269 -7.98 18.39 -3.18
CA ASN A 269 -6.81 17.86 -3.90
C ASN A 269 -7.14 17.29 -5.28
N ILE A 270 -8.42 17.05 -5.58
CA ILE A 270 -8.87 16.61 -6.91
C ILE A 270 -9.79 17.66 -7.54
N ASP A 271 -9.79 17.73 -8.87
CA ASP A 271 -10.72 18.61 -9.59
C ASP A 271 -12.16 18.07 -9.55
N SER A 272 -13.11 18.82 -10.10
CA SER A 272 -14.53 18.43 -10.11
C SER A 272 -14.85 17.15 -10.90
N LEU A 273 -13.91 16.66 -11.70
CA LEU A 273 -14.04 15.48 -12.53
C LEU A 273 -13.17 14.32 -12.03
N GLY A 274 -12.52 14.46 -10.86
CA GLY A 274 -11.61 13.45 -10.33
C GLY A 274 -10.22 13.44 -10.95
N GLY A 275 -9.88 14.44 -11.77
CA GLY A 275 -8.54 14.64 -12.28
C GLY A 275 -7.63 15.22 -11.21
N LEU A 276 -6.40 14.73 -11.15
CA LEU A 276 -5.36 15.25 -10.29
C LEU A 276 -4.01 15.21 -11.01
N GLY A 277 -3.14 16.14 -10.66
CA GLY A 277 -1.79 16.27 -11.20
C GLY A 277 -0.73 16.04 -10.15
N ASN A 278 0.44 15.67 -10.63
CA ASN A 278 1.67 15.73 -9.87
C ASN A 278 2.84 16.02 -10.82
N HIS A 279 4.02 16.38 -10.32
CA HIS A 279 5.19 16.66 -11.16
C HIS A 279 4.94 17.70 -12.26
N GLN A 280 4.08 18.71 -12.01
CA GLN A 280 3.70 19.71 -13.03
C GLN A 280 2.98 19.11 -14.24
N ALA A 281 2.45 17.89 -14.11
CA ALA A 281 1.76 17.16 -15.15
C ALA A 281 0.29 16.97 -14.78
N TYR A 282 -0.60 17.23 -15.74
CA TYR A 282 -2.04 17.14 -15.53
C TYR A 282 -2.78 16.67 -16.79
N PRO A 283 -3.66 15.65 -16.69
CA PRO A 283 -3.79 14.75 -15.53
C PRO A 283 -2.57 13.85 -15.43
N HIS A 284 -2.32 13.28 -14.26
CA HIS A 284 -1.27 12.27 -14.08
C HIS A 284 -1.88 10.92 -13.71
N PRO A 285 -2.02 9.98 -14.67
CA PRO A 285 -2.80 8.76 -14.45
C PRO A 285 -2.31 7.86 -13.31
N ASP A 286 -1.00 7.79 -13.04
CA ASP A 286 -0.51 6.96 -11.93
C ASP A 286 -0.78 7.62 -10.57
N TYR A 287 -0.59 8.94 -10.45
CA TYR A 287 -0.92 9.66 -9.22
C TYR A 287 -2.44 9.74 -8.98
N MET A 288 -3.25 9.70 -10.05
CA MET A 288 -4.70 9.49 -9.93
C MET A 288 -5.02 8.11 -9.33
N ALA A 289 -4.29 7.06 -9.72
CA ALA A 289 -4.50 5.71 -9.20
C ALA A 289 -4.03 5.56 -7.75
N ALA A 290 -2.98 6.27 -7.34
CA ALA A 290 -2.37 6.14 -6.02
C ALA A 290 -3.35 6.22 -4.83
N PRO A 291 -4.18 7.28 -4.66
CA PRO A 291 -5.10 7.34 -3.54
C PRO A 291 -6.18 6.24 -3.59
N LEU A 292 -6.57 5.75 -4.77
CA LEU A 292 -7.48 4.59 -4.91
C LEU A 292 -6.81 3.30 -4.44
N ARG A 293 -5.54 3.04 -4.80
CA ARG A 293 -4.80 1.87 -4.29
C ARG A 293 -4.80 1.87 -2.76
N HIS A 294 -4.56 3.02 -2.16
CA HIS A 294 -4.51 3.18 -0.71
C HIS A 294 -5.88 3.04 -0.02
N THR A 295 -7.01 3.32 -0.69
CA THR A 295 -8.34 3.04 -0.12
C THR A 295 -8.63 1.55 -0.08
N ILE A 296 -8.22 0.83 -1.12
CA ILE A 296 -8.38 -0.63 -1.22
C ILE A 296 -7.53 -1.33 -0.17
N GLU A 297 -6.24 -0.98 -0.08
CA GLU A 297 -5.32 -1.55 0.90
C GLU A 297 -5.82 -1.38 2.32
N GLY A 298 -6.20 -0.14 2.67
CA GLY A 298 -6.77 0.11 3.99
C GLY A 298 -8.04 -0.72 4.25
N SER A 299 -8.94 -0.81 3.26
CA SER A 299 -10.18 -1.57 3.39
C SER A 299 -9.90 -3.05 3.66
N LEU A 300 -8.90 -3.62 2.98
CA LEU A 300 -8.43 -4.98 3.23
C LEU A 300 -7.94 -5.14 4.67
N PHE A 301 -7.13 -4.21 5.19
CA PHE A 301 -6.59 -4.31 6.55
C PHE A 301 -7.67 -4.27 7.65
N PHE A 302 -8.75 -3.51 7.45
CA PHE A 302 -9.90 -3.58 8.36
C PHE A 302 -10.61 -4.94 8.28
N LYS A 303 -10.73 -5.53 7.08
CA LYS A 303 -11.31 -6.87 6.95
C LYS A 303 -10.44 -7.96 7.58
N LEU A 304 -9.11 -7.85 7.48
CA LEU A 304 -8.16 -8.72 8.20
C LEU A 304 -8.41 -8.68 9.72
N ALA A 305 -8.68 -7.50 10.28
CA ALA A 305 -9.01 -7.30 11.71
C ALA A 305 -10.45 -7.72 12.10
N ASP A 306 -11.25 -8.24 11.17
CA ASP A 306 -12.70 -8.45 11.35
C ASP A 306 -13.50 -7.18 11.71
N LEU A 307 -13.09 -6.05 11.14
CA LEU A 307 -13.77 -4.78 11.33
C LEU A 307 -14.59 -4.41 10.10
N ASP A 308 -15.56 -3.52 10.30
CA ASP A 308 -16.27 -2.86 9.21
C ASP A 308 -15.35 -1.86 8.52
N ILE A 309 -15.43 -1.81 7.19
CA ILE A 309 -14.66 -0.85 6.39
C ILE A 309 -15.19 0.56 6.71
N PRO A 310 -14.34 1.50 7.14
CA PRO A 310 -14.75 2.88 7.35
C PRO A 310 -15.33 3.49 6.08
N GLU A 311 -16.48 4.17 6.17
CA GLU A 311 -17.17 4.78 5.01
C GLU A 311 -16.29 5.75 4.22
N VAL A 312 -15.26 6.31 4.87
CA VAL A 312 -14.30 7.23 4.26
C VAL A 312 -13.46 6.58 3.13
N ASN A 313 -13.30 5.26 3.13
CA ASN A 313 -12.54 4.56 2.09
C ASN A 313 -13.27 4.44 0.75
N SER A 314 -14.54 4.85 0.67
CA SER A 314 -15.29 4.91 -0.58
C SER A 314 -15.55 6.36 -1.02
N PHE A 315 -15.07 7.35 -0.25
CA PHE A 315 -15.31 8.76 -0.54
C PHE A 315 -14.67 9.16 -1.87
N ASN A 316 -15.48 9.65 -2.81
CA ASN A 316 -15.09 10.13 -4.14
C ASN A 316 -14.25 9.16 -5.02
N CYS A 317 -14.05 7.90 -4.63
CA CYS A 317 -13.37 6.90 -5.46
C CYS A 317 -14.00 6.75 -6.85
N HIS A 318 -15.33 6.82 -6.91
CA HIS A 318 -16.09 6.76 -8.14
C HIS A 318 -15.79 7.91 -9.11
N LEU A 319 -15.43 9.10 -8.64
CA LEU A 319 -15.10 10.23 -9.51
C LEU A 319 -13.82 9.96 -10.30
N ILE A 320 -12.78 9.51 -9.61
CA ILE A 320 -11.49 9.18 -10.23
C ILE A 320 -11.66 7.98 -11.17
N TYR A 321 -12.34 6.93 -10.72
CA TYR A 321 -12.55 5.74 -11.56
C TYR A 321 -13.37 6.05 -12.81
N ASN A 322 -14.42 6.88 -12.69
CA ASN A 322 -15.18 7.38 -13.84
C ASN A 322 -14.31 8.25 -14.77
N ASN A 323 -13.36 9.02 -14.24
CA ASN A 323 -12.42 9.79 -15.07
C ASN A 323 -11.58 8.86 -15.96
N PHE A 324 -11.01 7.80 -15.37
CA PHE A 324 -10.23 6.81 -16.11
C PHE A 324 -11.01 6.21 -17.28
N CYS A 325 -12.25 5.81 -16.99
CA CYS A 325 -13.09 5.03 -17.88
C CYS A 325 -13.82 5.85 -18.95
N ASN A 326 -14.28 7.06 -18.60
CA ASN A 326 -15.31 7.75 -19.39
C ASN A 326 -14.93 9.18 -19.79
N TYR A 327 -13.91 9.78 -19.18
CA TYR A 327 -13.52 11.15 -19.52
C TYR A 327 -12.54 11.18 -20.70
N ASN A 328 -12.91 11.90 -21.76
CA ASN A 328 -12.08 12.08 -22.94
C ASN A 328 -11.07 13.20 -22.71
N TRP A 329 -9.81 12.84 -22.58
CA TRP A 329 -8.72 13.80 -22.56
C TRP A 329 -8.35 14.16 -24.01
N ASN A 330 -8.34 15.46 -24.36
CA ASN A 330 -8.01 15.99 -25.69
C ASN A 330 -8.88 15.42 -26.85
N ASP A 331 -10.19 15.35 -26.62
CA ASP A 331 -11.23 15.05 -27.63
C ASP A 331 -11.13 13.71 -28.39
N SER A 332 -10.30 12.76 -27.96
CA SER A 332 -10.05 11.53 -28.77
C SER A 332 -9.79 10.21 -28.02
N SER A 333 -9.59 10.20 -26.70
CA SER A 333 -9.49 8.93 -25.94
C SER A 333 -9.70 9.13 -24.43
N THR A 334 -10.25 8.10 -23.79
CA THR A 334 -10.21 7.88 -22.34
C THR A 334 -8.83 7.38 -21.90
N ILE A 335 -8.50 7.49 -20.60
CA ILE A 335 -7.26 6.91 -20.03
C ILE A 335 -7.29 5.39 -20.19
N PHE A 336 -8.40 4.73 -19.85
CA PHE A 336 -8.56 3.30 -20.05
C PHE A 336 -9.13 3.00 -21.44
N ARG A 337 -8.32 2.43 -22.32
CA ARG A 337 -8.71 2.11 -23.69
C ARG A 337 -9.32 0.72 -23.79
N GLU A 338 -10.18 0.52 -24.79
CA GLU A 338 -10.88 -0.76 -25.03
C GLU A 338 -9.94 -1.98 -25.15
N ASP A 339 -8.70 -1.78 -25.60
CA ASP A 339 -7.69 -2.83 -25.73
C ASP A 339 -6.88 -3.07 -24.43
N GLY A 340 -7.21 -2.37 -23.34
CA GLY A 340 -6.52 -2.39 -22.05
C GLY A 340 -5.25 -1.56 -22.01
N THR A 341 -4.92 -0.80 -23.05
CA THR A 341 -3.77 0.11 -22.98
C THR A 341 -4.12 1.37 -22.21
N ILE A 342 -3.13 1.96 -21.54
CA ILE A 342 -3.29 3.20 -20.80
C ILE A 342 -2.94 4.35 -21.73
N TYR A 343 -3.93 5.19 -22.05
CA TYR A 343 -3.65 6.49 -22.66
C TYR A 343 -2.97 7.39 -21.63
N TRP A 344 -1.83 7.95 -22.02
CA TRP A 344 -1.02 8.79 -21.17
C TRP A 344 -0.96 10.20 -21.79
N PRO A 345 -1.74 11.17 -21.29
CA PRO A 345 -1.94 12.47 -21.94
C PRO A 345 -0.83 13.50 -21.68
N ILE A 346 0.26 13.10 -21.03
CA ILE A 346 1.41 13.94 -20.64
C ILE A 346 2.71 13.28 -21.11
N ASP A 347 3.81 14.01 -21.28
CA ASP A 347 5.11 13.38 -21.63
C ASP A 347 5.86 12.86 -20.40
N ILE A 348 5.60 13.49 -19.26
CA ILE A 348 6.23 13.18 -17.97
C ILE A 348 5.85 11.77 -17.55
N GLU A 349 6.87 10.96 -17.23
CA GLU A 349 6.73 9.60 -16.70
C GLU A 349 5.87 8.69 -17.59
N SER A 350 5.92 8.92 -18.91
CA SER A 350 5.07 8.21 -19.86
C SER A 350 5.27 6.70 -19.91
N ASP A 351 6.38 6.21 -19.40
CA ASP A 351 6.64 4.79 -19.24
C ASP A 351 5.78 4.14 -18.12
N ARG A 352 5.29 4.89 -17.13
CA ARG A 352 4.33 4.37 -16.12
C ARG A 352 3.01 3.88 -16.73
N ARG A 353 2.71 4.21 -17.99
CA ARG A 353 1.58 3.64 -18.76
C ARG A 353 1.61 2.11 -18.88
N PHE A 354 2.76 1.48 -18.60
CA PHE A 354 2.93 0.03 -18.65
C PHE A 354 2.79 -0.64 -17.28
N GLU A 355 2.47 0.09 -16.22
CA GLU A 355 2.22 -0.46 -14.88
C GLU A 355 0.80 -1.06 -14.78
N PHE A 356 0.48 -2.01 -15.65
CA PHE A 356 -0.87 -2.54 -15.74
C PHE A 356 -1.38 -3.18 -14.43
N GLN A 357 -0.49 -3.70 -13.59
CA GLN A 357 -0.84 -4.20 -12.24
C GLN A 357 -1.40 -3.11 -11.32
N THR A 358 -0.90 -1.86 -11.45
CA THR A 358 -1.41 -0.69 -10.71
C THR A 358 -2.85 -0.40 -11.10
N PHE A 359 -3.17 -0.51 -12.38
CA PHE A 359 -4.53 -0.25 -12.87
C PHE A 359 -5.46 -1.45 -12.56
N GLY A 360 -4.97 -2.68 -12.75
CA GLY A 360 -5.71 -3.88 -12.42
C GLY A 360 -6.16 -3.95 -10.95
N ILE A 361 -5.34 -3.49 -9.99
CA ILE A 361 -5.77 -3.47 -8.58
C ILE A 361 -6.89 -2.46 -8.33
N ILE A 362 -6.89 -1.29 -8.99
CA ILE A 362 -7.97 -0.31 -8.83
C ILE A 362 -9.25 -0.74 -9.55
N ASP A 363 -9.15 -1.54 -10.62
CA ASP A 363 -10.28 -2.18 -11.27
C ASP A 363 -10.93 -3.24 -10.38
N LEU A 364 -10.11 -4.12 -9.78
CA LEU A 364 -10.56 -5.09 -8.80
C LEU A 364 -11.20 -4.40 -7.59
N GLY A 365 -10.59 -3.30 -7.12
CA GLY A 365 -11.16 -2.46 -6.08
C GLY A 365 -12.53 -1.91 -6.47
N ALA A 366 -12.70 -1.49 -7.72
CA ALA A 366 -13.96 -0.95 -8.20
C ALA A 366 -15.06 -2.01 -8.17
N GLN A 367 -14.74 -3.22 -8.66
CA GLN A 367 -15.61 -4.38 -8.62
C GLN A 367 -15.98 -4.81 -7.19
N VAL A 368 -15.01 -4.87 -6.28
CA VAL A 368 -15.20 -5.43 -4.93
C VAL A 368 -15.80 -4.41 -3.95
N LEU A 369 -15.40 -3.14 -4.06
CA LEU A 369 -15.88 -2.06 -3.19
C LEU A 369 -17.05 -1.28 -3.79
N GLY A 370 -17.41 -1.54 -5.05
CA GLY A 370 -18.62 -1.05 -5.70
C GLY A 370 -18.59 0.44 -6.05
N TYR A 371 -17.45 0.97 -6.47
CA TYR A 371 -17.32 2.37 -6.90
C TYR A 371 -17.30 2.57 -8.43
N ASP A 372 -17.50 1.51 -9.23
CA ASP A 372 -17.69 1.53 -10.69
C ASP A 372 -19.16 1.65 -11.12
N LEU A 373 -19.90 2.57 -10.49
CA LEU A 373 -21.33 2.76 -10.77
C LEU A 373 -21.59 3.20 -12.24
N ASP A 374 -22.67 2.64 -12.83
CA ASP A 374 -23.45 2.99 -14.05
C ASP A 374 -22.79 3.90 -15.12
N PRO A 375 -22.74 3.55 -16.43
CA PRO A 375 -23.57 2.54 -17.11
C PRO A 375 -22.99 1.13 -17.29
N HIS A 376 -21.75 0.87 -16.89
CA HIS A 376 -21.13 -0.46 -17.03
C HIS A 376 -20.28 -0.79 -15.80
N PRO A 377 -20.31 -2.03 -15.28
CA PRO A 377 -19.38 -2.50 -14.25
C PRO A 377 -17.99 -2.67 -14.88
N LEU A 378 -17.34 -1.54 -15.16
CA LEU A 378 -16.09 -1.46 -15.90
C LEU A 378 -14.93 -2.05 -15.10
N GLY A 379 -15.07 -2.21 -13.77
CA GLY A 379 -14.10 -2.89 -12.92
C GLY A 379 -13.76 -4.28 -13.45
N ALA A 380 -14.75 -5.15 -13.58
CA ALA A 380 -14.50 -6.51 -14.09
C ALA A 380 -13.98 -6.53 -15.54
N TYR A 381 -14.38 -5.56 -16.36
CA TYR A 381 -13.97 -5.47 -17.77
C TYR A 381 -12.50 -5.06 -17.93
N TYR A 382 -12.05 -4.03 -17.20
CA TYR A 382 -10.67 -3.54 -17.26
C TYR A 382 -9.71 -4.38 -16.42
N GLU A 383 -10.18 -4.97 -15.30
CA GLU A 383 -9.38 -5.88 -14.48
C GLU A 383 -8.75 -6.99 -15.32
N GLU A 384 -9.56 -7.65 -16.15
CA GLU A 384 -9.09 -8.72 -17.02
C GLU A 384 -8.01 -8.23 -17.97
N LYS A 385 -8.26 -7.11 -18.65
CA LYS A 385 -7.34 -6.58 -19.67
C LYS A 385 -6.02 -6.11 -19.07
N HIS A 386 -6.08 -5.36 -17.97
CA HIS A 386 -4.88 -4.84 -17.32
C HIS A 386 -4.08 -5.98 -16.70
N THR A 387 -4.72 -6.95 -16.02
CA THR A 387 -3.98 -8.08 -15.45
C THR A 387 -3.40 -9.03 -16.50
N GLU A 388 -4.08 -9.24 -17.64
CA GLU A 388 -3.52 -10.00 -18.77
C GLU A 388 -2.28 -9.34 -19.35
N LYS A 389 -2.29 -8.01 -19.55
CA LYS A 389 -1.10 -7.27 -20.00
C LYS A 389 0.03 -7.32 -18.99
N ALA A 390 -0.27 -7.19 -17.69
CA ALA A 390 0.72 -7.34 -16.63
C ALA A 390 1.36 -8.74 -16.69
N LEU A 391 0.55 -9.78 -16.92
CA LEU A 391 1.02 -11.15 -17.01
C LEU A 391 1.88 -11.39 -18.25
N GLU A 392 1.46 -10.87 -19.41
CA GLU A 392 2.24 -10.91 -20.64
C GLU A 392 3.63 -10.27 -20.44
N MET A 393 3.68 -9.11 -19.78
CA MET A 393 4.94 -8.44 -19.47
C MET A 393 5.85 -9.26 -18.56
N GLN A 394 5.32 -9.88 -17.50
CA GLN A 394 6.10 -10.72 -16.59
C GLN A 394 6.58 -12.03 -17.25
N LEU A 395 5.78 -12.62 -18.14
CA LEU A 395 6.11 -13.89 -18.82
C LEU A 395 7.11 -13.72 -19.97
N THR A 396 7.05 -12.62 -20.70
CA THR A 396 7.94 -12.37 -21.86
C THR A 396 9.35 -11.96 -21.47
N GLY A 397 9.63 -11.87 -20.16
CA GLY A 397 10.92 -11.42 -19.65
C GLY A 397 11.24 -10.01 -20.13
N PHE A 398 10.20 -9.21 -20.45
CA PHE A 398 10.37 -7.80 -20.76
C PHE A 398 11.20 -7.24 -19.61
N THR A 399 12.39 -6.72 -19.91
CA THR A 399 13.30 -6.11 -18.92
C THR A 399 12.64 -4.95 -18.17
N ALA A 400 11.50 -4.49 -18.69
CA ALA A 400 10.64 -3.56 -18.02
C ALA A 400 9.80 -4.21 -16.90
N ALA A 401 9.44 -5.50 -16.91
CA ALA A 401 8.74 -6.14 -15.78
C ALA A 401 9.61 -6.20 -14.51
N SER A 402 10.92 -6.39 -14.64
CA SER A 402 11.87 -6.23 -13.54
C SER A 402 12.16 -4.76 -13.24
N ALA A 403 12.16 -3.87 -14.24
CA ALA A 403 12.21 -2.42 -14.02
C ALA A 403 10.90 -1.79 -13.47
N TYR A 404 9.75 -2.46 -13.61
CA TYR A 404 8.40 -2.04 -13.21
C TYR A 404 7.99 -2.68 -11.90
N LEU A 405 8.42 -3.91 -11.59
CA LEU A 405 8.51 -4.34 -10.19
C LEU A 405 9.42 -3.39 -9.42
N TRP A 406 10.55 -3.01 -10.02
CA TRP A 406 11.49 -2.07 -9.42
C TRP A 406 10.92 -0.65 -9.28
N ARG A 407 10.16 -0.12 -10.25
CA ARG A 407 9.45 1.17 -10.14
C ARG A 407 8.19 1.13 -9.26
N TRP A 408 7.49 0.00 -9.19
CA TRP A 408 6.42 -0.24 -8.22
C TRP A 408 6.91 -0.06 -6.78
N LEU A 409 8.15 -0.51 -6.54
CA LEU A 409 8.83 -0.40 -5.26
C LEU A 409 9.55 0.95 -5.05
N ASN A 410 9.80 1.72 -6.11
CA ASN A 410 10.67 2.90 -6.12
C ASN A 410 10.04 4.03 -6.94
N PHE A 411 9.32 4.92 -6.28
CA PHE A 411 8.89 6.20 -6.83
C PHE A 411 10.09 7.16 -6.77
N GLN A 412 10.76 7.34 -7.89
CA GLN A 412 11.69 8.45 -8.07
C GLN A 412 10.86 9.70 -8.44
N GLU A 413 10.96 10.76 -7.65
CA GLU A 413 10.76 12.13 -8.14
C GLU A 413 12.14 12.74 -8.40
N ASN A 414 12.33 13.30 -9.60
CA ASN A 414 13.14 14.50 -9.77
C ASN A 414 12.18 15.67 -9.98
#